data_AF-A0A9J6B3V6-F1
#
_entry.id   AF-A0A9J6B3V6-F1
#
_cell.length_a   1.000
_cell.length_b   1.000
_cell.length_c   1.000
_cell.angle_alpha   90.00
_cell.angle_beta   90.00
_cell.angle_gamma   90.00
#
_symmetry.space_group_name_H-M   'P 1'
#
loop_
_entity.id
_entity.type
_entity.pdbx_description
1 polymer ?
#
loop_
_entity_poly.entity_id
_entity_poly.type
_entity_poly.pdbx_seq_one_letter_code
_entity_poly.pdbx_strand_id
1 'polypeptide(L)'
;MYRVARASEFLVITGIGINELKITKKALVWPLQKCRVIDVTPMNYTFEVNAMSAEKLPFLLPAVFTIGPCVDDREKLIKYAKLLSHHARDSHDVKDLVQGVIEGETRVLAASMTMEEIFKGTKDFKKEVFDKVQLELNQFGLLIYNANIKQLVNV
;
A
#
# COMPACT_ATOMS: atom_id res chain seq x y z
N MET A 1 23.98 10.60 19.48
CA MET A 1 23.55 11.73 18.63
C MET A 1 22.05 11.95 18.80
N TYR A 2 21.58 13.17 19.07
CA TYR A 2 20.15 13.45 19.18
C TYR A 2 19.56 13.73 17.79
N ARG A 3 18.41 13.11 17.47
CA ARG A 3 17.71 13.27 16.19
C ARG A 3 16.23 13.55 16.43
N VAL A 4 15.66 14.36 15.54
CA VAL A 4 14.24 14.75 15.54
C VAL A 4 13.72 14.58 14.12
N ALA A 5 12.59 13.90 13.96
CA ALA A 5 11.89 13.73 12.69
C ALA A 5 10.97 14.93 12.39
N ARG A 6 10.68 15.15 11.11
CA ARG A 6 9.69 16.14 10.67
C ARG A 6 8.25 15.70 10.99
N ALA A 7 7.29 16.60 10.75
CA ALA A 7 5.88 16.36 11.03
C ALA A 7 5.34 15.06 10.39
N SER A 8 5.66 14.80 9.12
CA SER A 8 5.27 13.59 8.37
C SER A 8 6.24 12.42 8.52
N GLU A 9 7.29 12.54 9.32
CA GLU A 9 8.35 11.54 9.41
C GLU A 9 8.38 10.86 10.79
N PHE A 10 8.89 9.64 10.86
CA PHE A 10 9.17 8.95 12.11
C PHE A 10 10.59 8.37 12.13
N LEU A 11 11.21 8.36 13.31
CA LEU A 11 12.50 7.71 13.54
C LEU A 11 12.25 6.25 13.91
N VAL A 12 12.83 5.36 13.12
CA VAL A 12 12.88 3.92 13.34
C VAL A 12 14.27 3.57 13.87
N ILE A 13 14.31 3.04 15.09
CA ILE A 13 15.57 2.75 15.80
C ILE A 13 15.65 1.26 16.11
N THR A 14 16.79 0.68 15.79
CA THR A 14 17.14 -0.72 16.04
C THR A 14 18.55 -0.82 16.62
N GLY A 15 18.89 -1.93 17.27
CA GLY A 15 20.23 -2.17 17.84
C GLY A 15 20.19 -2.49 19.33
N ILE A 16 21.31 -2.26 20.01
CA ILE A 16 21.49 -2.69 21.41
C ILE A 16 20.38 -2.13 22.33
N GLY A 17 19.78 -3.02 23.13
CA GLY A 17 18.67 -2.68 24.05
C GLY A 17 17.29 -2.53 23.40
N ILE A 18 17.15 -2.85 22.10
CA ILE A 18 15.88 -2.82 21.38
C ILE A 18 15.63 -4.22 20.79
N ASN A 19 14.64 -4.93 21.33
CA ASN A 19 14.36 -6.32 20.93
C ASN A 19 13.77 -6.44 19.51
N GLU A 20 12.99 -5.45 19.06
CA GLU A 20 12.33 -5.50 17.76
C GLU A 20 12.54 -4.17 17.01
N LEU A 21 11.72 -3.16 17.27
CA LEU A 21 11.81 -1.88 16.57
C LEU A 21 11.20 -0.76 17.43
N LYS A 22 11.89 0.38 17.52
CA LYS A 22 11.40 1.55 18.27
C LYS A 22 11.07 2.69 17.31
N ILE A 23 9.79 3.06 17.23
CA ILE A 23 9.29 4.18 16.41
C ILE A 23 9.00 5.39 17.29
N THR A 24 9.65 6.52 17.03
CA THR A 24 9.51 7.76 17.82
C THR A 24 9.71 9.01 16.97
N LYS A 25 9.18 10.16 17.38
CA LYS A 25 9.42 11.46 16.71
C LYS A 25 10.80 12.07 17.07
N LYS A 26 11.31 11.76 18.26
CA LYS A 26 12.60 12.26 18.77
C LYS A 26 13.28 11.17 19.58
N ALA A 27 14.59 11.04 19.43
CA ALA A 27 15.36 10.09 20.20
C ALA A 27 16.84 10.43 20.28
N LEU A 28 17.45 9.99 21.38
CA LEU A 28 18.89 9.91 21.51
C LEU A 28 19.35 8.55 20.95
N VAL A 29 20.16 8.58 19.90
CA VAL A 29 20.74 7.38 19.29
C VAL A 29 22.08 7.08 19.96
N TRP A 30 22.17 5.91 20.59
CA TRP A 30 23.36 5.42 21.29
C TRP A 30 24.36 4.76 20.33
N PRO A 31 25.66 4.64 20.70
CA PRO A 31 26.61 3.81 19.97
C PRO A 31 26.06 2.38 19.84
N LEU A 32 26.18 1.77 18.66
CA LEU A 32 25.57 0.48 18.28
C LEU A 32 24.06 0.48 18.00
N GLN A 33 23.40 1.65 18.00
CA GLN A 33 22.05 1.78 17.47
C GLN A 33 22.05 2.32 16.04
N LYS A 34 21.17 1.77 15.19
CA LYS A 34 20.87 2.28 13.85
C LYS A 34 19.57 3.06 13.91
N CYS A 35 19.56 4.23 13.28
CA CYS A 35 18.39 5.08 13.15
C CYS A 35 18.09 5.30 11.66
N ARG A 36 16.88 4.98 11.22
CA ARG A 36 16.35 5.28 9.90
C ARG A 36 15.15 6.22 10.04
N VAL A 37 14.93 7.07 9.04
CA VAL A 37 13.76 7.94 8.97
C VAL A 37 12.78 7.32 7.97
N ILE A 38 11.51 7.24 8.33
CA ILE A 38 10.44 6.80 7.44
C ILE A 38 9.46 7.95 7.24
N ASP A 39 8.98 8.13 6.00
CA ASP A 39 7.90 9.06 5.68
C ASP A 39 6.57 8.30 5.73
N VAL A 40 5.55 8.92 6.34
CA VAL A 40 4.20 8.34 6.45
C VAL A 40 3.17 9.06 5.59
N THR A 41 3.60 9.95 4.71
CA THR A 41 2.72 10.68 3.79
C THR A 41 2.03 9.71 2.81
N PRO A 42 0.70 9.71 2.73
CA PRO A 42 0.00 8.93 1.71
C PRO A 42 0.39 9.35 0.29
N MET A 43 0.57 8.37 -0.58
CA MET A 43 0.94 8.58 -1.98
C MET A 43 -0.20 8.16 -2.91
N ASN A 44 -0.29 8.82 -4.06
CA ASN A 44 -1.24 8.47 -5.11
C ASN A 44 -0.59 7.48 -6.08
N TYR A 45 -1.24 6.35 -6.28
CA TYR A 45 -0.86 5.28 -7.18
C TYR A 45 -1.89 5.24 -8.31
N THR A 46 -1.46 5.62 -9.51
CA THR A 46 -2.25 5.51 -10.73
C THR A 46 -1.80 4.28 -11.48
N PHE A 47 -2.74 3.45 -11.90
CA PHE A 47 -2.46 2.24 -12.68
C PHE A 47 -3.62 1.91 -13.62
N GLU A 48 -3.31 1.10 -14.61
CA GLU A 48 -4.24 0.61 -15.62
C GLU A 48 -4.20 -0.91 -15.60
N VAL A 49 -5.21 -1.53 -15.01
CA VAL A 49 -5.26 -3.00 -14.94
C VAL A 49 -5.80 -3.52 -16.26
N ASN A 50 -4.99 -4.35 -16.93
CA ASN A 50 -5.46 -5.18 -18.03
C ASN A 50 -5.97 -6.52 -17.47
N ALA A 51 -7.25 -6.78 -17.67
CA ALA A 51 -7.92 -7.97 -17.16
C ALA A 51 -8.84 -8.60 -18.22
N MET A 52 -9.22 -9.85 -17.97
CA MET A 52 -10.14 -10.62 -18.82
C MET A 52 -11.40 -10.91 -18.00
N SER A 53 -12.57 -10.69 -18.60
CA SER A 53 -13.84 -11.10 -17.98
C SER A 53 -14.01 -12.62 -17.97
N ALA A 54 -15.06 -13.10 -17.29
CA ALA A 54 -15.48 -14.50 -17.36
C ALA A 54 -15.77 -14.98 -18.81
N GLU A 55 -16.17 -14.06 -19.69
CA GLU A 55 -16.44 -14.30 -21.11
C GLU A 55 -15.18 -14.23 -21.99
N LYS A 56 -14.00 -14.03 -21.38
CA LYS A 56 -12.70 -13.85 -22.04
C LYS A 56 -12.64 -12.60 -22.92
N LEU A 57 -13.37 -11.55 -22.55
CA LEU A 57 -13.26 -10.25 -23.20
C LEU A 57 -12.19 -9.42 -22.47
N PRO A 58 -11.19 -8.89 -23.18
CA PRO A 58 -10.18 -8.01 -22.58
C PRO A 58 -10.76 -6.64 -22.28
N PHE A 59 -10.37 -6.04 -21.16
CA PHE A 59 -10.72 -4.67 -20.83
C PHE A 59 -9.62 -3.98 -20.01
N LEU A 60 -9.61 -2.65 -20.06
CA LEU A 60 -8.71 -1.80 -19.29
C LEU A 60 -9.49 -1.08 -18.19
N LEU A 61 -9.01 -1.24 -16.95
CA LEU A 61 -9.55 -0.55 -15.79
C LEU A 61 -8.56 0.49 -15.28
N PRO A 62 -8.74 1.78 -15.62
CA PRO A 62 -7.94 2.85 -15.06
C PRO A 62 -8.43 3.19 -13.64
N ALA A 63 -7.51 3.18 -12.68
CA ALA A 63 -7.83 3.54 -11.32
C ALA A 63 -6.71 4.29 -10.60
N VAL A 64 -7.10 5.10 -9.62
CA VAL A 64 -6.21 5.90 -8.79
C VAL A 64 -6.48 5.59 -7.34
N PHE A 65 -5.47 5.13 -6.62
CA PHE A 65 -5.57 4.78 -5.21
C PHE A 65 -4.63 5.66 -4.39
N THR A 66 -5.14 6.26 -3.32
CA THR A 66 -4.34 6.98 -2.33
C THR A 66 -4.02 6.01 -1.20
N ILE A 67 -2.77 5.60 -1.08
CA ILE A 67 -2.33 4.57 -0.13
C ILE A 67 -1.20 5.12 0.74
N GLY A 68 -1.23 4.81 2.03
CA GLY A 68 -0.18 5.18 2.96
C GLY A 68 -0.18 4.29 4.20
N PRO A 69 0.87 4.38 5.04
CA PRO A 69 0.89 3.64 6.30
C PRO A 69 -0.11 4.21 7.30
N CYS A 70 -0.75 3.32 8.08
CA CYS A 70 -1.64 3.74 9.15
C CYS A 70 -0.83 4.29 10.34
N VAL A 71 -0.94 5.58 10.60
CA VAL A 71 -0.16 6.28 11.66
C VAL A 71 -0.78 6.07 13.05
N ASP A 72 -2.09 5.85 13.12
CA ASP A 72 -2.82 5.66 14.38
C ASP A 72 -2.59 4.27 14.99
N ASP A 73 -2.21 3.29 14.17
CA ASP A 73 -1.97 1.92 14.57
C ASP A 73 -0.47 1.61 14.63
N ARG A 74 0.04 1.44 15.85
CA ARG A 74 1.45 1.17 16.11
C ARG A 74 1.91 -0.15 15.49
N GLU A 75 1.05 -1.17 15.43
CA GLU A 75 1.42 -2.47 14.86
C GLU A 75 1.57 -2.38 13.34
N LYS A 76 0.63 -1.69 12.67
CA LYS A 76 0.72 -1.43 11.23
C LYS A 76 1.95 -0.59 10.90
N LEU A 77 2.27 0.41 11.72
CA LEU A 77 3.47 1.22 11.52
C LEU A 77 4.76 0.41 11.68
N ILE A 78 4.79 -0.58 12.58
CA ILE A 78 5.91 -1.53 12.70
C ILE A 78 6.02 -2.41 11.45
N LYS A 79 4.91 -2.95 10.94
CA LYS A 79 4.91 -3.74 9.69
C LYS A 79 5.43 -2.93 8.51
N TYR A 80 4.99 -1.68 8.37
CA TYR A 80 5.48 -0.77 7.35
C TYR A 80 6.99 -0.47 7.51
N ALA A 81 7.44 -0.19 8.73
CA ALA A 81 8.86 0.02 9.01
C ALA A 81 9.72 -1.21 8.70
N LYS A 82 9.20 -2.43 8.92
CA LYS A 82 9.85 -3.69 8.53
C LYS A 82 9.90 -3.85 7.01
N LEU A 83 8.81 -3.54 6.30
CA LEU A 83 8.78 -3.55 4.83
C LEU A 83 9.91 -2.67 4.27
N LEU A 84 10.01 -1.43 4.74
CA LEU A 84 11.08 -0.49 4.34
C LEU A 84 12.49 -0.91 4.80
N SER A 85 12.59 -1.82 5.76
CA SER A 85 13.89 -2.30 6.26
C SER A 85 14.46 -3.44 5.41
N HIS A 86 13.59 -4.32 4.90
CA HIS A 86 13.95 -5.42 4.00
C HIS A 86 14.31 -4.92 2.59
N HIS A 87 13.61 -3.87 2.15
CA HIS A 87 13.81 -3.25 0.86
C HIS A 87 14.88 -2.18 1.02
N ALA A 88 16.14 -2.58 0.84
CA ALA A 88 17.30 -1.72 1.03
C ALA A 88 17.40 -0.57 0.00
N ARG A 89 16.44 -0.47 -0.94
CA ARG A 89 16.39 0.50 -2.02
C ARG A 89 14.97 1.06 -2.18
N ASP A 90 14.83 2.34 -1.87
CA ASP A 90 13.82 3.26 -2.39
C ASP A 90 12.31 2.96 -2.31
N SER A 91 11.55 4.04 -2.38
CA SER A 91 10.09 4.08 -2.57
C SER A 91 9.57 3.25 -3.76
N HIS A 92 10.45 2.85 -4.68
CA HIS A 92 10.13 2.03 -5.85
C HIS A 92 9.62 0.65 -5.46
N ASP A 93 10.26 -0.01 -4.48
CA ASP A 93 9.89 -1.37 -4.09
C ASP A 93 8.49 -1.45 -3.46
N VAL A 94 8.12 -0.42 -2.68
CA VAL A 94 6.76 -0.32 -2.11
C VAL A 94 5.73 -0.06 -3.21
N LYS A 95 6.09 0.75 -4.21
CA LYS A 95 5.21 1.01 -5.36
C LYS A 95 4.95 -0.26 -6.16
N ASP A 96 5.98 -1.04 -6.46
CA ASP A 96 5.85 -2.30 -7.19
C ASP A 96 5.02 -3.32 -6.41
N LEU A 97 5.21 -3.40 -5.09
CA LEU A 97 4.41 -4.26 -4.22
C LEU A 97 2.93 -3.87 -4.25
N VAL A 98 2.63 -2.57 -4.06
CA VAL A 98 1.25 -2.06 -4.08
C VAL A 98 0.61 -2.33 -5.45
N GLN A 99 1.33 -2.06 -6.54
CA GLN A 99 0.86 -2.32 -7.89
C GLN A 99 0.59 -3.81 -8.12
N GLY A 100 1.50 -4.69 -7.71
CA GLY A 100 1.34 -6.14 -7.86
C GLY A 100 0.13 -6.71 -7.11
N VAL A 101 -0.09 -6.25 -5.87
CA VAL A 101 -1.28 -6.64 -5.07
C VAL A 101 -2.57 -6.21 -5.76
N ILE A 102 -2.63 -4.96 -6.18
CA ILE A 102 -3.80 -4.38 -6.85
C ILE A 102 -4.11 -5.11 -8.15
N GLU A 103 -3.11 -5.29 -9.01
CA GLU A 103 -3.29 -5.96 -10.30
C GLU A 103 -3.70 -7.42 -10.10
N GLY A 104 -3.09 -8.11 -9.13
CA GLY A 104 -3.42 -9.49 -8.78
C GLY A 104 -4.88 -9.65 -8.35
N GLU A 105 -5.30 -8.91 -7.32
CA GLU A 105 -6.66 -9.01 -6.78
C GLU A 105 -7.73 -8.55 -7.77
N THR A 106 -7.45 -7.46 -8.51
CA THR A 106 -8.38 -6.97 -9.54
C THR A 106 -8.56 -7.98 -10.66
N ARG A 107 -7.48 -8.66 -11.08
CA ARG A 107 -7.53 -9.68 -12.15
C ARG A 107 -8.32 -10.92 -11.72
N VAL A 108 -8.15 -11.36 -10.47
CA VAL A 108 -8.91 -12.49 -9.91
C VAL A 108 -10.40 -12.18 -9.88
N LEU A 109 -10.78 -10.98 -9.42
CA LEU A 109 -12.17 -10.53 -9.41
C LEU A 109 -12.76 -10.42 -10.82
N ALA A 110 -12.04 -9.76 -11.72
CA ALA A 110 -12.45 -9.60 -13.12
C ALA A 110 -12.74 -10.94 -13.81
N ALA A 111 -11.92 -11.96 -13.56
CA ALA A 111 -12.09 -13.29 -14.17
C ALA A 111 -13.37 -14.01 -13.70
N SER A 112 -13.94 -13.60 -12.57
CA SER A 112 -15.15 -14.22 -11.99
C SER A 112 -16.46 -13.53 -12.39
N MET A 113 -16.39 -12.35 -13.02
CA MET A 113 -17.56 -11.53 -13.35
C MET A 113 -17.73 -11.38 -14.87
N THR A 114 -18.98 -11.25 -15.31
CA THR A 114 -19.31 -10.95 -16.71
C THR A 114 -19.04 -9.49 -17.06
N MET A 115 -18.85 -9.16 -18.35
CA MET A 115 -18.64 -7.76 -18.73
C MET A 115 -19.81 -6.86 -18.35
N GLU A 116 -21.04 -7.37 -18.46
CA GLU A 116 -22.23 -6.63 -18.06
C GLU A 116 -22.24 -6.32 -16.55
N GLU A 117 -21.82 -7.25 -15.69
CA GLU A 117 -21.73 -7.01 -14.25
C GLU A 117 -20.63 -6.01 -13.90
N ILE A 118 -19.49 -6.04 -14.59
CA ILE A 118 -18.41 -5.05 -14.37
C ILE A 118 -18.89 -3.65 -14.81
N PHE A 119 -19.60 -3.55 -15.94
CA PHE A 119 -20.14 -2.28 -16.45
C PHE A 119 -21.35 -1.75 -15.66
N LYS A 120 -22.28 -2.62 -15.25
CA LYS A 120 -23.55 -2.26 -14.59
C LYS A 120 -23.43 -2.22 -13.06
N GLY A 121 -22.61 -3.11 -12.50
CA GLY A 121 -22.33 -3.30 -11.08
C GLY A 121 -21.06 -2.59 -10.61
N THR A 122 -20.69 -1.46 -11.22
CA THR A 122 -19.41 -0.78 -10.92
C THR A 122 -19.28 -0.38 -9.44
N LYS A 123 -20.38 -0.21 -8.69
CA LYS A 123 -20.30 0.08 -7.24
C LYS A 123 -19.91 -1.13 -6.41
N ASP A 124 -20.49 -2.30 -6.70
CA ASP A 124 -20.22 -3.53 -5.97
C ASP A 124 -18.83 -4.06 -6.32
N PHE A 125 -18.46 -4.01 -7.61
CA PHE A 125 -17.11 -4.33 -8.06
C PHE A 125 -16.05 -3.44 -7.40
N LYS A 126 -16.27 -2.12 -7.33
CA LYS A 126 -15.35 -1.19 -6.64
C LYS A 126 -15.14 -1.56 -5.18
N LYS A 127 -16.23 -1.93 -4.49
CA LYS A 127 -16.19 -2.31 -3.08
C LYS A 127 -15.43 -3.62 -2.89
N GLU A 128 -15.70 -4.61 -3.73
CA GLU A 128 -15.05 -5.91 -3.61
C GLU A 128 -13.54 -5.84 -3.90
N VAL A 129 -13.15 -5.10 -4.96
CA VAL A 129 -11.73 -4.82 -5.23
C VAL A 129 -11.09 -4.08 -4.06
N PHE A 130 -11.76 -3.06 -3.51
CA PHE A 130 -11.26 -2.32 -2.36
C PHE A 130 -11.03 -3.23 -1.15
N ASP A 131 -12.01 -4.06 -0.78
CA ASP A 131 -11.96 -4.94 0.39
C ASP A 131 -10.84 -5.99 0.26
N LYS A 132 -10.69 -6.58 -0.93
CA LYS A 132 -9.63 -7.56 -1.22
C LYS A 132 -8.24 -6.95 -1.18
N VAL A 133 -8.04 -5.83 -1.88
CA VAL A 133 -6.75 -5.12 -1.89
C VAL A 133 -6.39 -4.64 -0.49
N GLN A 134 -7.36 -4.10 0.27
CA GLN A 134 -7.11 -3.64 1.64
C GLN A 134 -6.69 -4.78 2.57
N LEU A 135 -7.25 -5.98 2.40
CA LEU A 135 -6.89 -7.17 3.18
C LEU A 135 -5.42 -7.55 2.97
N GLU A 136 -4.95 -7.56 1.71
CA GLU A 136 -3.55 -7.84 1.38
C GLU A 136 -2.61 -6.72 1.88
N LEU A 137 -2.98 -5.45 1.66
CA LEU A 137 -2.17 -4.29 2.12
C LEU A 137 -2.04 -4.20 3.64
N ASN A 138 -3.01 -4.70 4.41
CA ASN A 138 -2.95 -4.75 5.87
C ASN A 138 -1.79 -5.60 6.39
N GLN A 139 -1.34 -6.61 5.64
CA GLN A 139 -0.18 -7.44 6.00
C GLN A 139 1.11 -6.63 6.01
N PHE A 140 1.17 -5.58 5.20
CA PHE A 140 2.28 -4.65 5.07
C PHE A 140 2.13 -3.38 5.91
N GLY A 141 1.02 -3.23 6.63
CA GLY A 141 0.70 -2.03 7.42
C GLY A 141 0.24 -0.84 6.58
N LEU A 142 -0.18 -1.08 5.34
CA LEU A 142 -0.67 -0.07 4.41
C LEU A 142 -2.20 0.03 4.45
N LEU A 143 -2.70 1.24 4.24
CA LEU A 143 -4.12 1.59 4.25
C LEU A 143 -4.46 2.36 2.98
N ILE A 144 -5.61 2.01 2.39
CA ILE A 144 -6.21 2.76 1.30
C ILE A 144 -7.04 3.89 1.91
N TYR A 145 -6.61 5.13 1.71
CA TYR A 145 -7.34 6.33 2.12
C TYR A 145 -8.43 6.71 1.11
N ASN A 146 -8.17 6.46 -0.16
CA ASN A 146 -9.11 6.75 -1.24
C ASN A 146 -8.88 5.79 -2.41
N ALA A 147 -9.97 5.41 -3.08
CA ALA A 147 -9.92 4.65 -4.31
C ALA A 147 -10.89 5.28 -5.31
N ASN A 148 -10.35 5.77 -6.42
CA ASN A 148 -11.12 6.29 -7.54
C ASN A 148 -10.90 5.40 -8.77
N ILE A 149 -11.81 4.47 -8.96
CA ILE A 149 -11.88 3.62 -10.15
C ILE A 149 -12.73 4.35 -11.19
N LYS A 150 -12.13 4.71 -12.33
CA LYS A 150 -12.85 5.36 -13.43
C LYS A 150 -13.74 4.35 -14.15
N GLN A 151 -14.77 4.85 -14.83
CA GLN A 151 -15.58 3.99 -15.70
C GLN A 151 -14.72 3.45 -16.85
N LEU A 152 -15.03 2.21 -17.23
CA LEU A 152 -14.39 1.50 -18.32
C LEU A 152 -14.48 2.33 -19.61
N VAL A 153 -13.35 2.44 -20.30
CA VAL A 153 -13.30 2.92 -21.67
C VAL A 153 -13.24 1.68 -22.54
N ASN A 154 -14.19 1.53 -23.48
CA ASN A 154 -14.07 0.48 -24.49
C ASN A 154 -12.79 0.73 -25.29
N VAL A 155 -11.94 -0.30 -25.39
CA VAL A 155 -10.77 -0.31 -26.28
C VAL A 155 -11.18 -0.85 -27.64
#